data_AF-A0A101HM93-F1
#
_entry.id   AF-A0A101HM93-F1
#
_cell.length_a   1.000
_cell.length_b   1.000
_cell.length_c   1.000
_cell.angle_alpha   90.00
_cell.angle_beta   90.00
_cell.angle_gamma   90.00
#
_symmetry.space_group_name_H-M   'P 1'
#
loop_
_entity.id
_entity.type
_entity.pdbx_description
1 polymer ?
#
loop_
_entity_poly.entity_id
_entity_poly.type
_entity_poly.pdbx_seq_one_letter_code
_entity_poly.pdbx_strand_id
1 'polypeptide(L)' 'IKGMEQSAHYHWHLEIVPRLTRVAGFEWGSGFYINPMPPEHAAMYLREVRIEEE' A
#
# COMPACT_ATOMS: atom_id res chain seq x y z
N ILE A 1 -8.21 36.39 -3.67
CA ILE A 1 -8.96 35.17 -4.05
C ILE A 1 -8.98 34.26 -2.82
N LYS A 2 -10.18 34.04 -2.29
CA LYS A 2 -10.50 33.15 -1.17
C LYS A 2 -10.25 31.72 -1.69
N GLY A 3 -9.18 31.05 -1.27
CA GLY A 3 -8.78 29.78 -1.90
C GLY A 3 -7.93 28.83 -1.06
N MET A 4 -7.60 29.15 0.18
CA MET A 4 -7.02 28.18 1.12
C MET A 4 -8.14 27.58 1.97
N GLU A 5 -9.05 26.86 1.33
CA GLU A 5 -9.70 25.75 2.01
C GLU A 5 -8.63 24.65 2.04
N GLN A 6 -7.87 24.59 3.14
CA GLN A 6 -6.84 23.57 3.35
C GLN A 6 -7.51 22.21 3.32
N SER A 7 -7.60 21.63 2.12
CA SER A 7 -7.83 20.23 1.77
C SER A 7 -8.33 19.38 2.95
N ALA A 8 -9.57 19.60 3.40
CA ALA A 8 -10.13 18.97 4.61
C ALA A 8 -10.15 17.43 4.53
N HIS A 9 -9.90 16.87 3.34
CA HIS A 9 -9.86 15.45 3.04
C HIS A 9 -8.45 14.89 2.79
N TYR A 10 -7.40 15.72 2.78
CA TYR A 10 -6.03 15.23 2.61
C TYR A 10 -5.38 14.98 3.97
N HIS A 11 -4.90 13.76 4.17
CA HIS A 11 -4.08 13.39 5.31
C HIS A 11 -2.82 12.70 4.79
N TRP A 12 -1.65 13.23 5.17
CA TRP A 12 -0.37 12.66 4.81
C TRP A 12 -0.26 11.21 5.32
N HIS A 13 0.29 10.34 4.49
CA HIS A 13 0.67 8.98 4.87
C HIS A 13 1.89 8.53 4.07
N LEU A 14 2.54 7.48 4.55
CA LEU A 14 3.63 6.79 3.86
C LEU A 14 3.13 5.42 3.40
N GLU A 15 3.43 5.06 2.17
CA GLU A 15 3.14 3.74 1.61
C GLU A 15 4.45 2.99 1.31
N ILE A 16 4.53 1.74 1.76
CA ILE A 16 5.66 0.85 1.50
C ILE A 16 5.14 -0.31 0.66
N VAL A 17 5.61 -0.42 -0.58
CA VAL A 17 5.20 -1.48 -1.51
C VAL A 17 6.38 -2.42 -1.77
N PRO A 18 6.50 -3.54 -1.01
CA PRO A 18 7.55 -4.52 -1.26
C PRO A 18 7.32 -5.21 -2.60
N ARG A 19 8.37 -5.26 -3.45
CA ARG A 19 8.30 -5.96 -4.74
C ARG A 19 8.44 -7.46 -4.54
N LEU A 20 7.31 -8.16 -4.46
CA LEU A 20 7.26 -9.62 -4.28
C LEU A 20 7.21 -10.40 -5.60
N THR A 21 6.66 -9.79 -6.66
CA THR A 21 6.48 -10.42 -7.98
C THR A 21 6.86 -9.44 -9.10
N ARG A 22 7.03 -9.97 -10.31
CA ARG A 22 7.21 -9.14 -11.51
C ARG A 22 5.84 -8.73 -12.06
N VAL A 23 5.69 -7.44 -12.31
CA VAL A 23 4.52 -6.86 -12.99
C VAL A 23 4.45 -7.42 -14.42
N ALA A 24 3.29 -7.98 -14.81
CA ALA A 24 3.08 -8.58 -16.12
C ALA A 24 2.31 -7.65 -17.07
N GLY A 25 2.01 -8.14 -18.27
CA GLY A 25 1.40 -7.32 -19.33
C GLY A 25 0.01 -6.79 -19.01
N PHE A 26 -0.76 -7.49 -18.16
CA PHE A 26 -2.09 -7.03 -17.74
C PHE A 26 -1.99 -5.78 -16.85
N GLU A 27 -1.13 -5.79 -15.83
CA GLU A 27 -0.98 -4.67 -14.91
C GLU A 27 -0.40 -3.45 -15.62
N TRP A 28 0.57 -3.64 -16.51
CA TRP A 28 1.11 -2.57 -17.35
C TRP A 28 0.08 -2.00 -18.33
N GLY A 29 -0.75 -2.86 -18.93
CA GLY A 29 -1.74 -2.45 -19.93
C GLY A 29 -2.99 -1.79 -19.34
N SER A 30 -3.38 -2.16 -18.12
CA SER A 30 -4.63 -1.70 -17.48
C SER A 30 -4.43 -0.67 -16.37
N GLY A 31 -3.24 -0.61 -15.75
CA GLY A 31 -3.00 0.18 -14.54
C GLY A 31 -3.61 -0.42 -13.27
N PHE A 32 -4.27 -1.59 -13.36
CA PHE A 32 -4.79 -2.32 -12.20
C PHE A 32 -3.76 -3.33 -11.71
N TYR A 33 -3.71 -3.50 -10.39
CA TYR A 33 -2.89 -4.52 -9.74
C TYR A 33 -3.76 -5.67 -9.28
N ILE A 34 -3.26 -6.88 -9.46
CA ILE A 34 -3.84 -8.08 -8.86
C ILE A 34 -3.13 -8.28 -7.52
N ASN A 35 -3.88 -8.14 -6.42
CA ASN A 35 -3.35 -8.43 -5.09
C ASN A 35 -3.67 -9.89 -4.71
N PRO A 36 -2.67 -10.80 -4.68
CA PRO A 36 -2.89 -12.19 -4.30
C PRO A 36 -3.06 -12.38 -2.79
N MET A 37 -2.73 -11.37 -1.96
CA MET A 37 -2.81 -11.43 -0.50
C MET A 37 -3.89 -10.47 0.02
N PRO A 38 -5.02 -10.98 0.53
CA PRO A 38 -6.02 -10.14 1.17
C PRO A 38 -5.42 -9.31 2.31
N PRO A 39 -5.87 -8.07 2.50
CA PRO A 39 -5.34 -7.19 3.54
C PRO A 39 -5.54 -7.78 4.95
N GLU A 40 -6.58 -8.57 5.18
CA GLU A 40 -6.85 -9.25 6.45
C GLU A 40 -5.71 -10.20 6.82
N HIS A 41 -5.22 -10.98 5.84
CA HIS A 41 -4.10 -11.89 6.05
C HIS A 41 -2.78 -11.13 6.20
N ALA A 42 -2.53 -10.10 5.37
CA ALA A 42 -1.33 -9.28 5.48
C ALA A 42 -1.21 -8.62 6.86
N ALA A 43 -2.30 -8.05 7.38
CA ALA A 43 -2.34 -7.43 8.70
C ALA A 43 -2.12 -8.45 9.83
N MET A 44 -2.68 -9.65 9.71
CA MET A 44 -2.44 -10.75 10.66
C MET A 44 -0.94 -11.12 10.70
N TYR A 45 -0.33 -11.40 9.54
CA TYR A 45 1.08 -11.79 9.48
C TYR A 45 2.00 -10.72 10.04
N LEU A 46 1.83 -9.45 9.64
CA LEU A 46 2.66 -8.35 10.12
C LEU A 46 2.56 -8.15 11.64
N ARG A 47 1.40 -8.45 12.25
CA ARG A 47 1.21 -8.36 13.71
C ARG A 47 1.93 -9.49 14.46
N GLU A 48 2.02 -10.67 13.87
CA GLU A 48 2.59 -11.87 14.50
C GLU A 48 4.11 -11.96 14.39
N VAL A 49 4.72 -11.17 13.50
CA VAL A 49 6.17 -11.10 13.31
C VAL A 49 6.85 -10.68 14.62
N ARG A 50 7.78 -11.53 15.10
CA ARG A 50 8.72 -11.17 16.18
C ARG A 50 9.98 -10.61 15.55
N ILE A 51 10.37 -9.42 16.00
CA ILE A 51 11.64 -8.81 15.62
C ILE A 51 12.66 -9.29 16.66
N GLU A 52 13.72 -9.97 16.20
CA GLU A 52 14.85 -10.28 17.06
C GLU A 52 15.63 -8.99 17.33
N GLU A 53 15.93 -8.71 18.60
CA GLU A 53 16.82 -7.61 18.96
C GLU A 53 18.27 -8.10 18.83
N GLU A 54 19.10 -7.34 18.11
CA GLU A 54 20.55 -7.54 18.03
C GLU A 54 21.27 -7.06 19.30
#